data_AF-A0A7X7TU56-F1
#
_entry.id   AF-A0A7X7TU56-F1
#
_cell.length_a   1.000
_cell.length_b   1.000
_cell.length_c   1.000
_cell.angle_alpha   90.00
_cell.angle_beta   90.00
_cell.angle_gamma   90.00
#
_symmetry.space_group_name_H-M   'P 1'
#
loop_
_entity.id
_entity.type
_entity.pdbx_description
1 polymer ?
#
loop_
_entity_poly.entity_id
_entity_poly.type
_entity_poly.pdbx_seq_one_letter_code
_entity_poly.pdbx_strand_id
1 'polypeptide(L)' 'MSKAHRGKGLKEVPAGGRGTCPICGRTGVKIIYEQEIDGKKAKICKICKAHLAKAK' A
#
# COMPACT_ATOMS: atom_id res chain seq x y z
N MET A 1 -23.93 -1.43 -15.49
CA MET A 1 -22.61 -1.18 -14.87
C MET A 1 -22.41 -2.09 -13.65
N SER A 2 -22.01 -3.35 -13.85
CA SER A 2 -21.78 -4.29 -12.76
C SER A 2 -20.49 -3.90 -12.01
N LYS A 3 -20.62 -3.25 -10.85
CA LYS A 3 -19.50 -2.91 -9.95
C LYS A 3 -19.05 -4.12 -9.11
N ALA A 4 -19.15 -5.34 -9.64
CA ALA A 4 -19.07 -6.58 -8.88
C ALA A 4 -17.73 -6.77 -8.14
N HIS A 5 -16.64 -6.24 -8.67
CA HIS A 5 -15.29 -6.37 -8.09
C HIS A 5 -14.75 -5.08 -7.48
N ARG A 6 -15.54 -3.99 -7.43
CA ARG A 6 -15.06 -2.69 -6.93
C ARG A 6 -14.84 -2.76 -5.41
N GLY A 7 -13.57 -2.82 -5.01
CA GLY A 7 -13.16 -2.74 -3.60
C GLY A 7 -13.33 -4.02 -2.79
N LYS A 8 -13.57 -5.19 -3.44
CA LYS A 8 -13.75 -6.48 -2.74
C LYS A 8 -12.58 -6.79 -1.78
N GLY A 9 -11.34 -6.66 -2.24
CA GLY A 9 -10.15 -6.83 -1.40
C GLY A 9 -9.76 -5.63 -0.53
N LEU A 10 -10.48 -4.50 -0.61
CA LEU A 10 -10.25 -3.34 0.28
C LEU A 10 -11.21 -3.32 1.47
N LYS A 11 -12.39 -3.93 1.35
CA LYS A 11 -13.37 -4.03 2.46
C LYS A 11 -12.90 -4.97 3.56
N GLU A 12 -12.16 -6.01 3.19
CA GLU A 12 -11.62 -7.02 4.12
C GLU A 12 -10.45 -6.47 4.94
N VAL A 13 -9.82 -5.39 4.50
CA VAL A 13 -8.66 -4.80 5.18
C VAL A 13 -9.13 -3.75 6.18
N PRO A 14 -8.67 -3.78 7.45
CA PRO A 14 -9.02 -2.77 8.43
C PRO A 14 -8.69 -1.36 7.91
N ALA A 15 -9.62 -0.41 8.13
CA ALA A 15 -9.56 0.95 7.61
C ALA A 15 -9.35 1.08 6.08
N GLY A 16 -9.67 0.04 5.29
CA GLY A 16 -9.41 0.02 3.85
C GLY A 16 -7.92 -0.03 3.50
N GLY A 17 -7.10 -0.56 4.41
CA GLY A 17 -5.64 -0.61 4.28
C GLY A 17 -4.97 0.74 4.43
N ARG A 18 -5.62 1.71 5.09
CA ARG A 18 -5.02 3.01 5.38
C ARG A 18 -4.15 2.94 6.63
N GLY A 19 -3.03 3.65 6.61
CA GLY A 19 -2.16 3.77 7.78
C GLY A 19 -1.04 4.78 7.56
N THR A 20 0.03 4.66 8.36
CA THR A 20 1.25 5.46 8.24
C THR A 20 2.32 4.73 7.45
N CYS A 21 2.75 5.29 6.31
CA CYS A 21 3.74 4.67 5.45
C CYS A 21 5.12 4.65 6.14
N PRO A 22 5.80 3.50 6.27
CA PRO A 22 7.09 3.41 6.96
C PRO A 22 8.25 4.10 6.23
N ILE A 23 8.13 4.32 4.91
CA ILE A 23 9.19 4.96 4.10
C ILE A 23 9.07 6.49 4.14
N CYS A 24 7.87 7.03 3.93
CA CYS A 24 7.67 8.47 3.72
C CYS A 24 6.87 9.16 4.84
N GLY A 25 6.48 8.44 5.89
CA GLY A 25 5.75 9.00 7.04
C GLY A 25 4.32 9.47 6.76
N ARG A 26 3.84 9.40 5.51
CA ARG A 26 2.49 9.85 5.17
C ARG A 26 1.43 9.03 5.91
N THR A 27 0.51 9.72 6.56
CA THR A 27 -0.62 9.15 7.29
C THR A 27 -1.88 9.09 6.42
N GLY A 28 -2.81 8.19 6.73
CA GLY A 28 -4.09 8.06 6.02
C GLY A 28 -3.99 7.53 4.58
N VAL A 29 -2.82 7.09 4.15
CA VAL A 29 -2.56 6.55 2.80
C VAL A 29 -2.70 5.03 2.78
N LYS A 30 -3.00 4.47 1.60
CA LYS A 30 -3.13 3.02 1.42
C LYS A 30 -1.76 2.33 1.45
N ILE A 31 -1.57 1.42 2.40
CA ILE A 31 -0.36 0.63 2.66
C ILE A 31 -0.63 -0.83 2.30
N ILE A 32 -0.83 -1.08 1.01
CA ILE A 32 -1.29 -2.38 0.50
C ILE A 32 -0.16 -3.10 -0.23
N TYR A 33 0.92 -2.40 -0.56
CA TYR A 33 1.98 -2.93 -1.39
C TYR A 33 3.08 -3.52 -0.56
N GLU A 34 3.30 -4.82 -0.65
CA GLU A 34 4.44 -5.47 0.00
C GLU A 34 5.73 -5.17 -0.77
N GLN A 35 6.76 -4.76 -0.04
CA GLN A 35 8.14 -4.68 -0.52
C GLN A 35 9.09 -5.10 0.60
N GLU A 36 10.24 -5.66 0.20
CA GLU A 36 11.34 -5.88 1.12
C GLU A 36 12.09 -4.57 1.36
N ILE A 37 12.15 -4.17 2.63
CA ILE A 37 12.95 -3.05 3.12
C ILE A 37 13.90 -3.64 4.16
N ASP A 38 15.20 -3.50 3.94
CA ASP A 38 16.24 -3.93 4.90
C ASP A 38 16.09 -5.38 5.37
N GLY A 39 15.73 -6.29 4.45
CA GLY A 39 15.52 -7.72 4.73
C GLY A 39 14.20 -8.06 5.43
N LYS A 40 13.32 -7.08 5.66
CA LYS A 40 11.97 -7.29 6.23
C LYS A 40 10.89 -6.95 5.21
N LYS A 41 9.91 -7.83 5.08
CA LYS A 41 8.71 -7.57 4.26
C LYS A 41 7.84 -6.56 4.97
N ALA A 42 7.76 -5.35 4.41
CA ALA A 42 6.93 -4.27 4.90
C ALA A 42 5.89 -3.88 3.86
N LYS A 43 4.69 -3.53 4.32
CA LYS A 43 3.69 -2.91 3.46
C LYS A 43 4.01 -1.43 3.34
N ILE A 44 3.95 -0.90 2.13
CA ILE A 44 4.29 0.49 1.78
C ILE A 44 3.17 1.15 0.97
N CYS A 45 3.22 2.47 0.88
CA CYS A 45 2.28 3.21 0.05
C CYS A 45 2.60 3.10 -1.45
N LYS A 46 1.58 3.34 -2.28
CA LYS A 46 1.69 3.30 -3.75
C LYS A 46 2.84 4.14 -4.30
N ILE A 47 3.07 5.31 -3.69
CA ILE A 47 4.04 6.29 -4.17
C ILE A 47 5.45 5.77 -3.92
N CYS A 48 5.73 5.28 -2.71
CA CYS A 48 7.02 4.67 -2.40
C CYS A 48 7.30 3.44 -3.27
N LYS A 49 6.28 2.62 -3.58
CA LYS A 49 6.44 1.52 -4.54
C LYS A 49 6.90 2.03 -5.91
N ALA A 50 6.29 3.10 -6.40
CA ALA A 50 6.64 3.68 -7.69
C ALA A 50 8.06 4.29 -7.71
N HIS A 51 8.48 4.95 -6.61
CA HIS A 51 9.84 5.46 -6.49
C HIS A 51 10.87 4.33 -6.46
N LEU A 52 10.64 3.27 -5.67
CA LEU A 52 11.52 2.10 -5.61
C LEU A 52 11.62 1.39 -6.97
N ALA A 53 10.52 1.33 -7.74
CA ALA A 53 10.54 0.73 -9.08
C ALA A 53 11.30 1.57 -10.13
N LYS A 54 11.38 2.89 -9.96
CA LYS A 54 12.09 3.80 -10.87
C LYS A 54 13.57 4.01 -10.53
N ALA A 55 13.96 3.73 -9.29
CA ALA A 55 15.35 3.84 -8.85
C ALA A 55 16.24 2.67 -9.33
N LYS A 56 15.67 1.77 -10.13
CA LYS A 56 16.32 0.60 -10.73
C LYS A 56 16.52 0.86 -12.21
#